data_AF-A0A8D9FGJ1-F1
#
_entry.id   AF-A0A8D9FGJ1-F1
#
_cell.length_a   1.000
_cell.length_b   1.000
_cell.length_c   1.000
_cell.angle_alpha   90.00
_cell.angle_beta   90.00
_cell.angle_gamma   90.00
#
_symmetry.space_group_name_H-M   'P 1'
#
loop_
_entity.id
_entity.type
_entity.pdbx_description
1 polymer ?
#
loop_
_entity_poly.entity_id
_entity_poly.type
_entity_poly.pdbx_seq_one_letter_code
_entity_poly.pdbx_strand_id
1 'polypeptide(L)'
;MSLQKTNPSSLKVLRKEADAICQRFASFKNVIGTIVIDSEGLPFRSTFVKHEAFIYAEMGHQIASRALSGIEKINPEESVEMVKIITGSQEVPKINLNLHVLQH
;
A
#
# COMPACT_ATOMS: atom_id res chain seq x y z
N MET A 1 11.99 -4.58 21.59
CA MET A 1 10.60 -4.14 21.86
C MET A 1 9.68 -5.17 21.25
N SER A 2 9.00 -5.93 22.10
CA SER A 2 8.35 -7.19 21.77
C SER A 2 7.18 -7.01 20.83
N LEU A 3 7.15 -7.79 19.75
CA LEU A 3 5.95 -8.06 18.95
C LEU A 3 4.82 -8.43 19.92
N GLN A 4 3.89 -7.50 20.16
CA GLN A 4 2.66 -7.83 20.85
C GLN A 4 1.98 -8.89 19.99
N LYS A 5 1.82 -10.09 20.57
CA LYS A 5 1.08 -11.19 19.98
C LYS A 5 -0.32 -10.70 19.67
N THR A 6 -0.57 -10.30 18.43
CA THR A 6 -1.89 -9.92 17.96
C THR A 6 -2.79 -11.13 18.12
N ASN A 7 -3.88 -10.96 18.86
CA ASN A 7 -4.87 -12.01 19.09
C ASN A 7 -5.27 -12.63 17.73
N PRO A 8 -5.28 -13.97 17.57
CA PRO A 8 -5.61 -14.62 16.30
C PRO A 8 -6.99 -14.22 15.74
N SER A 9 -7.88 -13.73 16.60
CA SER A 9 -9.18 -13.15 16.23
C SER A 9 -9.02 -11.83 15.49
N SER A 10 -8.11 -10.96 15.94
CA SER A 10 -7.84 -9.64 15.33
C SER A 10 -7.20 -9.78 13.95
N LEU A 11 -6.30 -10.74 13.77
CA LEU A 11 -5.71 -11.04 12.46
C LEU A 11 -6.74 -11.51 11.44
N LYS A 12 -7.76 -12.28 11.87
CA LYS A 12 -8.87 -12.69 11.00
C LYS A 12 -9.73 -11.50 10.58
N VAL A 13 -9.99 -10.56 11.48
CA VAL A 13 -10.77 -9.35 11.18
C VAL A 13 -10.04 -8.47 10.16
N LEU A 14 -8.75 -8.18 10.40
CA LEU A 14 -7.91 -7.41 9.48
C LEU A 14 -7.82 -8.06 8.09
N ARG A 15 -7.72 -9.39 8.05
CA ARG A 15 -7.70 -10.15 6.79
C ARG A 15 -9.00 -10.01 6.00
N LYS A 16 -10.14 -10.09 6.68
CA LYS A 16 -11.46 -9.94 6.07
C LYS A 16 -11.67 -8.51 5.54
N GLU A 17 -11.19 -7.51 6.28
CA GLU A 17 -11.25 -6.12 5.88
C GLU A 17 -10.37 -5.84 4.65
N ALA A 18 -9.13 -6.33 4.65
CA ALA A 18 -8.24 -6.21 3.51
C ALA A 18 -8.81 -6.90 2.25
N ASP A 19 -9.44 -8.07 2.41
CA ASP A 19 -10.12 -8.75 1.29
C ASP A 19 -11.30 -7.91 0.75
N ALA A 20 -12.09 -7.28 1.63
CA ALA A 20 -13.18 -6.40 1.22
C ALA A 20 -12.68 -5.13 0.50
N ILE A 21 -11.59 -4.54 0.99
CA ILE A 21 -10.94 -3.39 0.36
C ILE A 21 -10.41 -3.77 -1.02
N CYS A 22 -9.67 -4.88 -1.14
CA CYS A 22 -9.18 -5.39 -2.42
C CYS A 22 -10.31 -5.60 -3.42
N GLN A 23 -11.42 -6.24 -3.00
CA GLN A 23 -12.58 -6.46 -3.87
C GLN A 23 -13.25 -5.15 -4.31
N ARG A 24 -13.40 -4.20 -3.39
CA ARG A 24 -13.96 -2.89 -3.70
C ARG A 24 -13.11 -2.15 -4.73
N PHE A 25 -11.80 -2.12 -4.56
CA PHE A 25 -10.91 -1.43 -5.51
C PHE A 25 -10.81 -2.14 -6.86
N ALA A 26 -10.73 -3.48 -6.85
CA ALA A 26 -10.74 -4.28 -8.07
C ALA A 26 -12.02 -4.12 -8.91
N SER A 27 -13.14 -3.70 -8.29
CA SER A 27 -14.41 -3.48 -8.99
C SER A 27 -14.46 -2.19 -9.83
N PHE A 28 -13.53 -1.25 -9.62
CA PHE A 28 -13.54 0.01 -10.36
C PHE A 28 -12.98 -0.17 -11.77
N LYS A 29 -13.66 0.46 -12.74
CA LYS A 29 -13.19 0.52 -14.14
C LYS A 29 -11.81 1.17 -14.19
N ASN A 30 -10.87 0.51 -14.86
CA ASN A 30 -9.45 0.91 -15.05
C ASN A 30 -8.52 0.66 -13.86
N VAL A 31 -8.93 -0.08 -12.82
CA VAL A 31 -7.99 -0.61 -11.84
C VAL A 31 -7.34 -1.87 -12.42
N ILE A 32 -6.01 -1.83 -12.59
CA ILE A 32 -5.22 -2.94 -13.14
C ILE A 32 -4.93 -3.98 -12.05
N GLY A 33 -4.79 -3.53 -10.80
CA GLY A 33 -4.69 -4.41 -9.65
C GLY A 33 -4.63 -3.62 -8.34
N THR A 34 -4.72 -4.36 -7.23
CA THR A 34 -4.69 -3.80 -5.87
C THR A 34 -3.75 -4.64 -5.02
N ILE A 35 -2.93 -3.96 -4.21
CA ILE A 35 -2.03 -4.58 -3.24
C ILE A 35 -2.26 -3.89 -1.90
N VAL A 36 -2.45 -4.68 -0.85
CA VAL A 36 -2.42 -4.23 0.54
C VAL A 36 -1.12 -4.72 1.14
N ILE A 37 -0.31 -3.81 1.64
CA ILE A 37 1.01 -4.08 2.24
C ILE A 37 0.96 -3.78 3.73
N ASP A 38 1.85 -4.39 4.50
CA ASP A 38 2.08 -4.02 5.90
C ASP A 38 3.12 -2.89 6.03
N SER A 39 3.47 -2.56 7.27
CA SER A 39 4.46 -1.54 7.60
C SER A 39 5.89 -1.90 7.15
N GLU A 40 6.18 -3.16 6.89
CA GLU A 40 7.48 -3.63 6.38
C GLU A 40 7.53 -3.64 4.85
N GLY A 41 6.42 -3.27 4.19
CA GLY A 41 6.30 -3.30 2.74
C GLY A 41 6.06 -4.69 2.18
N LEU A 42 5.65 -5.65 3.00
CA LEU A 42 5.32 -7.00 2.54
C LEU A 42 3.86 -7.09 2.11
N PRO A 43 3.55 -7.75 0.97
CA PRO A 43 2.19 -7.89 0.50
C PRO A 43 1.38 -8.79 1.44
N PHE A 44 0.37 -8.21 2.10
CA PHE A 44 -0.62 -8.92 2.89
C PHE A 44 -1.72 -9.50 2.00
N ARG A 45 -2.27 -8.70 1.06
CA ARG A 45 -3.23 -9.11 0.01
C ARG A 45 -2.86 -8.50 -1.34
N SER A 46 -3.20 -9.20 -2.41
CA SER A 46 -2.95 -8.73 -3.77
C SER A 46 -3.87 -9.39 -4.79
N THR A 47 -4.20 -8.67 -5.87
CA THR A 47 -4.81 -9.24 -7.08
C THR A 47 -3.78 -9.70 -8.11
N PHE A 48 -2.49 -9.40 -7.91
CA PHE A 48 -1.38 -9.79 -8.79
C PHE A 48 -0.85 -11.18 -8.46
N VAL A 49 -0.11 -11.76 -9.41
CA VAL A 49 0.68 -12.96 -9.15
C VAL A 49 1.74 -12.66 -8.08
N LYS A 50 2.05 -13.64 -7.23
CA LYS A 50 2.90 -13.48 -6.05
C LYS A 50 4.18 -12.68 -6.35
N HIS A 51 4.95 -13.06 -7.37
CA HIS A 51 6.22 -12.40 -7.67
C HIS A 51 6.06 -10.91 -8.01
N GLU A 52 5.10 -10.55 -8.86
CA GLU A 52 4.79 -9.16 -9.22
C GLU A 52 4.32 -8.36 -8.00
N ALA A 53 3.51 -8.98 -7.14
CA ALA A 53 3.02 -8.35 -5.92
C ALA A 53 4.15 -7.93 -4.99
N PHE A 54 5.18 -8.78 -4.83
CA PHE A 54 6.36 -8.44 -4.03
C PHE A 54 7.15 -7.26 -4.63
N ILE A 55 7.37 -7.26 -5.95
CA ILE A 55 8.09 -6.19 -6.63
C ILE A 55 7.37 -4.85 -6.46
N TYR A 56 6.07 -4.80 -6.75
CA TYR A 56 5.30 -3.57 -6.63
C TYR A 56 5.13 -3.10 -5.18
N ALA A 57 5.01 -4.03 -4.23
CA ALA A 57 4.96 -3.71 -2.81
C ALA A 57 6.27 -3.04 -2.35
N GLU A 58 7.41 -3.62 -2.70
CA GLU A 58 8.73 -3.09 -2.35
C GLU A 58 8.95 -1.70 -2.96
N MET A 59 8.69 -1.54 -4.26
CA MET A 59 8.83 -0.26 -4.95
C MET A 59 7.91 0.81 -4.35
N GLY A 60 6.64 0.47 -4.14
CA GLY A 60 5.64 1.37 -3.57
C GLY A 60 6.01 1.82 -2.15
N HIS A 61 6.46 0.88 -1.32
CA HIS A 61 6.91 1.16 0.05
C HIS A 61 8.12 2.10 0.07
N GLN A 62 9.13 1.84 -0.77
CA GLN A 62 10.31 2.71 -0.85
C GLN A 62 9.97 4.13 -1.30
N ILE A 63 9.08 4.28 -2.29
CA ILE A 63 8.66 5.60 -2.77
C ILE A 63 7.87 6.34 -1.69
N ALA A 64 6.90 5.67 -1.05
CA ALA A 64 6.10 6.26 0.01
C ALA A 64 6.99 6.69 1.20
N SER A 65 7.90 5.83 1.65
CA SER A 65 8.84 6.15 2.73
C SER A 65 9.66 7.41 2.43
N ARG A 66 10.23 7.51 1.22
CA ARG A 66 11.01 8.70 0.83
C ARG A 66 10.16 9.96 0.73
N ALA A 67 8.93 9.84 0.22
CA ALA A 67 8.01 10.96 0.13
C ALA A 67 7.63 11.48 1.53
N LEU A 68 7.24 10.57 2.43
CA LEU A 68 6.90 10.89 3.83
C LEU A 68 8.07 11.53 4.56
N SER A 69 9.27 10.94 4.49
CA SER A 69 10.46 11.53 5.10
C SER A 69 10.85 12.88 4.48
N GLY A 70 10.45 13.15 3.23
CA GLY A 70 10.60 14.48 2.63
C GLY A 70 9.63 15.49 3.23
N ILE A 71 8.37 15.09 3.41
CA ILE A 71 7.31 15.92 4.02
C ILE A 71 7.64 16.21 5.48
N GLU A 72 8.02 15.22 6.27
CA GLU A 72 8.42 15.38 7.69
C GLU A 72 9.56 16.40 7.86
N LYS A 73 10.50 16.47 6.91
CA LYS A 73 11.60 17.46 6.93
C LYS A 73 11.13 18.88 6.64
N ILE A 74 10.04 19.05 5.91
CA ILE A 74 9.49 20.35 5.52
C ILE A 74 8.45 20.82 6.54
N ASN A 75 7.56 19.92 6.96
CA ASN A 75 6.45 20.18 7.86
C ASN A 75 6.20 18.96 8.78
N PRO A 76 6.87 18.88 9.94
CA PRO A 76 6.82 17.70 10.81
C PRO A 76 5.45 17.46 11.47
N GLU A 77 4.59 18.48 11.53
CA GLU A 77 3.26 18.39 12.16
C GLU A 77 2.19 17.86 11.19
N GLU A 78 2.52 17.66 9.91
CA GLU A 78 1.56 17.25 8.89
C GLU A 78 1.43 15.73 8.78
N SER A 79 0.23 15.22 9.05
CA SER A 79 -0.11 13.81 8.86
C SER A 79 -0.49 13.53 7.41
N VAL A 80 0.23 12.60 6.77
CA VAL A 80 -0.04 12.22 5.38
C VAL A 80 -0.96 10.99 5.35
N GLU A 81 -2.18 11.18 4.86
CA GLU A 81 -3.16 10.10 4.75
C GLU A 81 -2.99 9.27 3.46
N MET A 82 -2.55 9.89 2.37
CA MET A 82 -2.50 9.25 1.05
C MET A 82 -1.36 9.80 0.20
N VAL A 83 -0.65 8.88 -0.46
CA VAL A 83 0.34 9.19 -1.50
C VAL A 83 -0.15 8.64 -2.83
N LYS A 84 -0.34 9.53 -3.82
CA LYS A 84 -0.74 9.16 -5.17
C LYS A 84 0.42 9.34 -6.14
N ILE A 85 0.81 8.24 -6.80
CA ILE A 85 1.86 8.23 -7.82
C ILE A 85 1.20 8.04 -9.19
N ILE A 86 1.49 8.95 -10.12
CA ILE A 86 0.97 8.92 -11.49
C ILE A 86 2.16 8.78 -12.44
N THR A 87 2.22 7.70 -13.21
CA THR A 87 3.22 7.55 -14.28
C THR A 87 2.69 8.13 -15.59
N GLY A 88 3.57 8.74 -16.39
CA GLY A 88 3.21 9.42 -17.65
C GLY A 88 4.06 9.03 -18.86
N SER A 89 4.91 8.00 -18.75
CA SER A 89 5.84 7.61 -19.82
C SER A 89 5.13 6.95 -21.02
N GLN A 90 5.71 7.08 -22.22
CA GLN A 90 5.31 6.29 -23.40
C GLN A 90 5.78 4.83 -23.32
N GLU A 91 6.82 4.56 -22.53
CA GLU A 91 7.46 3.23 -22.41
C GLU A 91 6.97 2.43 -21.20
N VAL A 92 6.39 3.11 -20.21
CA VAL A 92 5.83 2.49 -19.01
C VAL A 92 4.32 2.73 -19.03
N PRO A 93 3.47 1.68 -18.91
CA PRO A 93 2.02 1.86 -18.84
C PRO A 93 1.66 2.95 -17.83
N LYS A 94 0.62 3.74 -18.10
CA LYS A 94 0.06 4.67 -17.12
C LYS A 94 -0.51 3.85 -15.97
N ILE A 95 0.26 3.73 -14.89
CA ILE A 95 -0.14 3.07 -13.66
C ILE A 95 -0.45 4.19 -12.68
N ASN A 96 -1.69 4.21 -12.20
CA ASN A 96 -2.09 5.02 -11.06
C ASN A 96 -1.94 4.16 -9.81
N LEU A 97 -0.88 4.41 -9.03
CA LEU A 97 -0.66 3.74 -7.75
C LEU A 97 -1.20 4.65 -6.65
N ASN A 98 -2.26 4.21 -5.98
CA ASN A 98 -2.78 4.85 -4.78
C ASN A 98 -2.22 4.09 -3.57
N LEU A 99 -1.23 4.67 -2.90
CA LEU A 99 -0.70 4.15 -1.65
C LEU A 99 -1.43 4.85 -0.49
N HIS A 100 -2.23 4.08 0.24
CA HIS A 100 -2.77 4.54 1.51
C HIS A 100 -1.74 4.25 2.59
N VAL A 101 -1.30 5.30 3.27
CA VAL A 101 -0.35 5.17 4.37
C VAL A 101 -1.17 5.12 5.65
N LEU A 102 -1.29 3.92 6.22
CA LEU A 102 -1.85 3.78 7.56
C LEU A 102 -0.72 4.03 8.57
N GLN A 103 -0.53 5.30 8.96
CA GLN A 103 0.26 5.61 10.16
C GLN A 103 -0.64 5.49 11.39
N HIS A 104 -0.16 4.79 12.41
CA HIS A 104 -0.74 4.75 13.76
C HIS A 104 0.04 5.66 14.68
#